data_AF-A0A5A5T7P1-F1
#
_entry.id   AF-A0A5A5T7P1-F1
#
_cell.length_a   1.000
_cell.length_b   1.000
_cell.length_c   1.000
_cell.angle_alpha   90.00
_cell.angle_beta   90.00
_cell.angle_gamma   90.00
#
_symmetry.space_group_name_H-M   'P 1'
#
loop_
_entity.id
_entity.type
_entity.pdbx_description
1 polymer ?
#
loop_
_entity_poly.entity_id
_entity_poly.type
_entity_poly.pdbx_seq_one_letter_code
_entity_poly.pdbx_strand_id
1 'polypeptide(L)'
;MCKQKKQQSNILARVASPGQSYIIWGSLALVGAAFLCIINIVFIYASYKSAHPTLNLTLSDVLILLSGPLIIAGLLALIGIAAIIFGIKQHKHG
;
A
#
# COMPACT_ATOMS: atom_id res chain seq x y z
N MET A 1 -30.11 -27.76 23.93
CA MET A 1 -29.56 -26.46 23.46
C MET A 1 -28.01 -26.52 23.32
N CYS A 2 -27.45 -27.47 22.55
CA CYS A 2 -25.99 -27.67 22.42
C CYS A 2 -25.40 -27.35 21.04
N LYS A 3 -26.18 -26.81 20.10
CA LYS A 3 -25.72 -26.59 18.72
C LYS A 3 -25.08 -25.21 18.47
N GLN A 4 -25.30 -24.22 19.33
CA GLN A 4 -24.79 -22.86 19.09
C GLN A 4 -23.31 -22.64 19.49
N LYS A 5 -22.75 -23.43 20.43
CA LYS A 5 -21.32 -23.28 20.80
C LYS A 5 -20.34 -23.70 19.70
N LYS A 6 -20.75 -24.57 18.77
CA LYS A 6 -19.88 -25.09 17.71
C LYS A 6 -19.73 -24.14 16.52
N GLN A 7 -20.65 -23.20 16.33
CA GLN A 7 -20.55 -22.19 15.28
C GLN A 7 -19.63 -21.03 15.68
N GLN A 8 -19.59 -20.65 16.96
CA GLN A 8 -18.69 -19.60 17.42
C GLN A 8 -17.21 -19.97 17.31
N SER A 9 -16.83 -21.25 17.46
CA SER A 9 -15.42 -21.66 17.26
C SER A 9 -14.99 -21.60 15.80
N ASN A 10 -15.90 -21.72 14.83
CA ASN A 10 -15.58 -21.57 13.41
C ASN A 10 -15.46 -20.11 12.98
N ILE A 11 -16.10 -19.18 13.70
CA ILE A 11 -15.93 -17.74 13.47
C ILE A 11 -14.69 -17.23 14.23
N LEU A 12 -14.40 -17.78 15.42
CA LEU A 12 -13.18 -17.45 16.16
C LEU A 12 -11.91 -18.11 15.59
N ALA A 13 -11.97 -19.28 14.94
CA ALA A 13 -10.82 -19.82 14.21
C ALA A 13 -10.52 -19.08 12.89
N ARG A 14 -11.47 -18.26 12.43
CA ARG A 14 -11.29 -17.25 11.38
C ARG A 14 -10.81 -15.91 11.95
N VAL A 15 -10.43 -15.87 13.24
CA VAL A 15 -9.65 -14.76 13.80
C VAL A 15 -8.24 -14.96 13.28
N ALA A 16 -7.98 -14.29 12.16
CA ALA A 16 -6.66 -13.84 11.75
C ALA A 16 -5.55 -14.85 12.00
N SER A 17 -5.34 -15.78 11.05
CA SER A 17 -3.99 -16.27 10.82
C SER A 17 -3.08 -15.04 10.80
N PRO A 18 -2.11 -14.90 11.73
CA PRO A 18 -1.25 -13.72 11.78
C PRO A 18 -0.63 -13.47 10.39
N GLY A 19 -0.32 -14.55 9.66
CA GLY A 19 0.11 -14.52 8.26
C GLY A 19 -0.87 -13.83 7.30
N GLN A 20 -2.18 -14.08 7.43
CA GLN A 20 -3.19 -13.45 6.59
C GLN A 20 -3.32 -11.94 6.86
N SER A 21 -3.21 -11.52 8.13
CA SER A 21 -3.16 -10.09 8.50
C SER A 21 -1.96 -9.40 7.87
N TYR A 22 -0.76 -9.99 7.92
CA TYR A 22 0.44 -9.41 7.30
C TYR A 22 0.31 -9.26 5.78
N ILE A 23 -0.33 -10.23 5.10
CA ILE A 23 -0.60 -10.14 3.66
C ILE A 23 -1.58 -8.99 3.36
N ILE A 24 -2.64 -8.84 4.16
CA ILE A 24 -3.61 -7.75 4.01
C ILE A 24 -2.95 -6.39 4.25
N TRP A 25 -2.17 -6.24 5.32
CA TRP A 25 -1.44 -5.00 5.60
C TRP A 25 -0.41 -4.66 4.53
N GLY A 26 0.33 -5.66 4.02
CA GLY A 26 1.31 -5.43 2.96
C GLY A 26 0.68 -5.10 1.61
N SER A 27 -0.44 -5.72 1.26
CA SER A 27 -1.22 -5.36 0.06
C SER A 27 -1.86 -3.98 0.18
N LEU A 28 -2.39 -3.63 1.36
CA LEU A 28 -2.89 -2.28 1.63
C LEU A 28 -1.77 -1.23 1.52
N ALA A 29 -0.56 -1.53 2.00
CA ALA A 29 0.60 -0.66 1.86
C ALA A 29 1.01 -0.46 0.39
N LEU A 30 0.96 -1.51 -0.43
CA LEU A 30 1.21 -1.41 -1.88
C LEU A 30 0.15 -0.55 -2.59
N VAL A 31 -1.12 -0.76 -2.29
CA VAL A 31 -2.22 0.06 -2.83
C VAL A 31 -2.08 1.51 -2.38
N GLY A 32 -1.74 1.74 -1.12
CA GLY A 32 -1.46 3.07 -0.57
C GLY A 32 -0.28 3.76 -1.24
N ALA A 33 0.81 3.03 -1.52
CA ALA A 33 1.96 3.55 -2.24
C ALA A 33 1.60 3.97 -3.67
N ALA A 34 0.82 3.14 -4.39
CA ALA A 34 0.34 3.47 -5.73
C ALA A 34 -0.58 4.71 -5.70
N PHE A 35 -1.50 4.78 -4.74
CA PHE A 35 -2.41 5.90 -4.59
C PHE A 35 -1.68 7.22 -4.25
N LEU A 36 -0.72 7.17 -3.32
CA LEU A 36 0.15 8.31 -3.00
C LEU A 36 0.94 8.78 -4.22
N CYS A 37 1.42 7.86 -5.05
CA CYS A 37 2.12 8.20 -6.29
C CYS A 37 1.21 8.97 -7.25
N ILE A 38 -0.02 8.49 -7.48
CA ILE A 38 -1.00 9.15 -8.35
C ILE A 38 -1.35 10.55 -7.82
N ILE A 39 -1.65 10.68 -6.53
CA ILE A 39 -1.98 11.98 -5.93
C ILE A 39 -0.82 12.96 -6.09
N ASN A 40 0.42 12.53 -5.85
CA ASN A 40 1.58 13.41 -6.01
C ASN A 40 1.75 13.90 -7.45
N ILE A 41 1.55 13.02 -8.45
CA ILE A 41 1.59 13.41 -9.87
C ILE A 41 0.51 14.46 -10.17
N VAL A 42 -0.73 14.21 -9.73
CA VAL A 42 -1.85 15.14 -9.95
C VAL A 42 -1.60 16.47 -9.25
N PHE A 43 -1.08 16.45 -8.03
CA PHE A 43 -0.78 17.64 -7.25
C PHE A 43 0.32 18.47 -7.91
N ILE A 44 1.43 17.85 -8.33
CA ILE A 44 2.51 18.53 -9.04
C ILE A 44 1.99 19.14 -10.34
N TYR A 45 1.21 18.39 -11.12
CA TYR A 45 0.63 18.91 -12.36
C TYR A 45 -0.30 20.10 -12.12
N ALA A 46 -1.17 20.02 -11.10
CA ALA A 46 -2.08 21.10 -10.75
C ALA A 46 -1.34 22.35 -10.25
N SER A 47 -0.37 22.18 -9.34
CA SER A 47 0.44 23.28 -8.82
C SER A 47 1.31 23.92 -9.91
N TYR A 48 1.92 23.13 -10.78
CA TYR A 48 2.76 23.64 -11.86
C TYR A 48 1.93 24.36 -12.93
N LYS A 49 0.80 23.80 -13.37
CA LYS A 49 -0.08 24.46 -14.34
C LYS A 49 -0.61 25.80 -13.82
N SER A 50 -0.85 25.89 -12.51
CA SER A 50 -1.24 27.15 -11.86
C SER A 50 -0.09 28.17 -11.83
N ALA A 51 1.13 27.72 -11.54
CA ALA A 51 2.32 28.59 -11.45
C ALA A 51 2.87 29.03 -12.82
N HIS A 52 2.77 28.17 -13.84
CA HIS A 52 3.38 28.35 -15.15
C HIS A 52 2.41 27.97 -16.28
N PRO A 53 1.42 28.82 -16.59
CA PRO A 53 0.37 28.51 -17.57
C PRO A 53 0.87 28.40 -19.02
N THR A 54 2.08 28.89 -19.31
CA THR A 54 2.67 28.95 -20.67
C THR A 54 3.84 27.99 -20.88
N LEU A 55 4.33 27.34 -19.82
CA LEU A 55 5.52 26.49 -19.85
C LEU A 55 5.09 25.02 -19.84
N ASN A 56 5.52 24.26 -20.85
CA ASN A 56 5.25 22.83 -20.90
C ASN A 56 6.18 22.11 -19.92
N LEU A 57 5.59 21.37 -18.97
CA LEU A 57 6.30 20.44 -18.11
C LEU A 57 7.07 19.43 -18.96
N THR A 58 8.40 19.47 -18.86
CA THR A 58 9.21 18.39 -19.41
C THR A 58 9.14 17.19 -18.47
N LEU A 59 9.28 16.00 -19.03
CA LEU A 59 9.26 14.74 -18.27
C LEU A 59 10.39 14.71 -17.21
N SER A 60 11.50 15.42 -17.46
CA SER A 60 12.61 15.55 -16.52
C SER A 60 12.26 16.40 -15.30
N ASP A 61 11.56 17.53 -15.48
CA ASP A 61 11.13 18.38 -14.37
C ASP A 61 10.12 17.66 -13.47
N VAL A 62 9.19 16.92 -14.10
CA VAL A 62 8.23 16.06 -13.39
C VAL A 62 8.97 15.02 -12.55
N LEU A 63 10.02 14.39 -13.10
CA LEU A 63 10.82 13.39 -12.38
C LEU A 63 11.58 13.99 -11.19
N ILE A 64 12.16 15.18 -11.36
CA ILE A 64 12.88 15.87 -10.29
C ILE A 64 11.92 16.27 -9.17
N LEU A 65 10.75 16.84 -9.50
CA LEU A 65 9.74 17.20 -8.50
C LEU A 65 9.15 15.96 -7.81
N LEU A 66 8.99 14.85 -8.54
CA LEU A 66 8.51 13.59 -7.97
C LEU A 66 9.56 12.85 -7.16
N SER A 67 10.85 13.18 -7.27
CA SER A 67 11.93 12.36 -6.70
C SER A 67 11.77 12.12 -5.18
N GLY A 68 11.39 13.15 -4.40
CA GLY A 68 11.10 13.01 -2.97
C GLY A 68 9.93 12.06 -2.68
N PRO A 69 8.72 12.34 -3.21
CA PRO A 69 7.57 11.45 -3.07
C PRO A 69 7.80 10.02 -3.59
N LEU A 70 8.58 9.86 -4.66
CA LEU A 70 8.91 8.57 -5.25
C LEU A 70 9.74 7.71 -4.28
N ILE A 71 10.69 8.32 -3.57
CA ILE A 71 11.50 7.64 -2.54
C ILE A 71 10.60 7.12 -1.42
N ILE A 72 9.65 7.94 -0.95
CA ILE A 72 8.71 7.56 0.11
C ILE A 72 7.80 6.41 -0.36
N ALA A 73 7.23 6.52 -1.57
CA ALA A 73 6.40 5.47 -2.16
C ALA A 73 7.20 4.17 -2.35
N GLY A 74 8.47 4.26 -2.76
CA GLY A 74 9.37 3.12 -2.89
C GLY A 74 9.65 2.42 -1.56
N LEU A 75 9.91 3.19 -0.49
CA LEU A 75 10.09 2.64 0.86
C LEU A 75 8.82 1.94 1.36
N LEU A 76 7.65 2.54 1.15
CA LEU A 76 6.36 1.92 1.49
C LEU A 76 6.12 0.62 0.72
N ALA A 77 6.47 0.58 -0.57
CA ALA A 77 6.36 -0.63 -1.38
C ALA A 77 7.30 -1.73 -0.87
N LEU A 78 8.54 -1.40 -0.51
CA LEU A 78 9.49 -2.36 0.07
C LEU A 78 8.99 -2.93 1.41
N ILE A 79 8.44 -2.08 2.28
CA ILE A 79 7.84 -2.52 3.55
C ILE A 79 6.63 -3.43 3.29
N GLY A 80 5.77 -3.07 2.33
CA GLY A 80 4.62 -3.88 1.93
C GLY A 80 5.01 -5.27 1.42
N ILE A 81 6.03 -5.33 0.55
CA ILE A 81 6.58 -6.60 0.03
C ILE A 81 7.18 -7.44 1.17
N ALA A 82 7.97 -6.83 2.05
CA ALA A 82 8.55 -7.52 3.21
C ALA A 82 7.47 -8.09 4.14
N ALA A 83 6.40 -7.33 4.40
CA ALA A 83 5.25 -7.77 5.19
C ALA A 83 4.54 -8.96 4.54
N ILE A 84 4.33 -8.94 3.23
CA ILE A 84 3.73 -10.08 2.49
C ILE A 84 4.61 -11.32 2.59
N ILE A 85 5.92 -11.18 2.35
CA ILE A 85 6.87 -12.31 2.43
C ILE A 85 6.87 -12.92 3.83
N PHE A 86 6.90 -12.09 4.87
CA PHE A 86 6.85 -12.54 6.26
C PHE A 86 5.52 -13.23 6.60
N GLY A 87 4.40 -12.67 6.11
CA GLY A 87 3.07 -13.25 6.27
C GLY A 87 2.92 -14.62 5.62
N ILE A 88 3.41 -14.79 4.38
CA ILE A 88 3.43 -16.09 3.68
C ILE A 88 4.29 -17.10 4.43
N LYS A 89 5.46 -16.68 4.94
CA LYS A 89 6.37 -17.56 5.68
C LYS A 89 5.74 -18.06 6.98
N GLN A 90 5.01 -17.20 7.71
CA GLN A 90 4.26 -17.61 8.89
C GLN A 90 3.08 -18.53 8.57
N HIS A 91 2.38 -18.31 7.46
CA HIS A 91 1.26 -19.16 7.04
C HIS A 91 1.69 -20.58 6.64
N LYS A 92 2.97 -20.80 6.26
CA LYS A 92 3.50 -22.14 5.93
C LYS A 92 3.95 -22.96 7.16
N HIS A 93 4.04 -22.37 8.34
CA HIS A 93 4.51 -23.03 9.56
C HIS A 93 3.41 -23.20 10.64
N GLY A 94 2.18 -22.78 10.36
CA GLY A 94 1.01 -22.97 11.22
C GLY A 94 0.06 -24.05 10.72
#